data_AF-A0A7K3YY17-F1
#
_entry.id   AF-A0A7K3YY17-F1
#
_cell.length_a   1.000
_cell.length_b   1.000
_cell.length_c   1.000
_cell.angle_alpha   90.00
_cell.angle_beta   90.00
_cell.angle_gamma   90.00
#
_symmetry.space_group_name_H-M   'P 1'
#
loop_
_entity.id
_entity.type
_entity.pdbx_description
1 polymer ?
#
loop_
_entity_poly.entity_id
_entity_poly.type
_entity_poly.pdbx_seq_one_letter_code
_entity_poly.pdbx_strand_id
1 'polypeptide(L)'
;MKEQKTDDEFSRLVFSLNLSGLTGTKIILWLLAITIVSFAVGFGILAITGALSPTAGHSGSPFFMVHTAAQNTTTFALEGATAGSVEITMGAGELLVHGGAPPGSIMESGVSYTAPEWQPEYSQSAAGGIMTIIMTDPGK
;
A
#
# COMPACT_ATOMS: atom_id res chain seq x y z
N MET A 1 41.35 26.59 -45.95
CA MET A 1 40.96 27.85 -45.31
C MET A 1 39.45 27.98 -45.45
N LYS A 2 38.75 28.08 -44.31
CA LYS A 2 37.28 28.08 -44.16
C LYS A 2 36.67 29.38 -44.69
N GLU A 3 35.40 29.35 -45.10
CA GLU A 3 34.27 30.05 -44.44
C GLU A 3 32.99 29.90 -45.29
N GLN A 4 31.99 29.22 -44.75
CA GLN A 4 30.83 29.79 -44.04
C GLN A 4 29.71 30.18 -45.03
N LYS A 5 29.12 29.11 -45.55
CA LYS A 5 27.76 29.07 -46.11
C LYS A 5 26.92 28.40 -45.00
N THR A 6 25.65 28.76 -44.84
CA THR A 6 24.63 28.12 -43.97
C THR A 6 24.19 28.84 -42.67
N ASP A 7 24.33 30.16 -42.53
CA ASP A 7 23.71 30.89 -41.38
C ASP A 7 22.61 31.89 -41.79
N ASP A 8 22.66 32.43 -43.01
CA ASP A 8 21.77 33.52 -43.43
C ASP A 8 20.39 33.04 -43.92
N GLU A 9 20.30 31.81 -44.42
CA GLU A 9 19.05 31.23 -44.94
C GLU A 9 18.13 30.73 -43.81
N PHE A 10 18.72 30.16 -42.75
CA PHE A 10 17.99 29.76 -41.54
C PHE A 10 17.44 30.96 -40.79
N SER A 11 18.21 32.04 -40.69
CA SER A 11 17.79 33.26 -39.99
C SER A 11 16.59 33.95 -40.67
N ARG A 12 16.51 33.92 -42.00
CA ARG A 12 15.35 34.45 -42.75
C ARG A 12 14.09 33.60 -42.63
N LEU A 13 14.22 32.27 -42.51
CA LEU A 13 13.08 31.37 -42.26
C LEU A 13 12.53 31.53 -40.84
N VAL A 14 13.40 31.76 -39.85
CA VAL A 14 13.00 32.00 -38.45
C VAL A 14 12.38 33.39 -38.27
N PHE A 15 12.82 34.41 -39.02
CA PHE A 15 12.24 35.76 -38.97
C PHE A 15 10.96 35.91 -39.80
N SER A 16 10.78 35.19 -40.91
CA SER A 16 9.56 35.27 -41.74
C SER A 16 8.36 34.52 -41.16
N LEU A 17 8.60 33.59 -40.22
CA LEU A 17 7.56 32.97 -39.40
C LEU A 17 7.01 33.89 -38.29
N ASN A 18 7.51 35.13 -38.17
CA ASN A 18 7.34 35.95 -36.97
C ASN A 18 6.29 37.08 -37.04
N LEU A 19 5.44 37.25 -38.08
CA LEU A 19 4.47 38.37 -38.06
C LEU A 19 3.01 38.12 -38.47
N SER A 20 2.64 36.98 -39.06
CA SER A 20 1.21 36.71 -39.38
C SER A 20 0.48 35.84 -38.35
N GLY A 21 1.18 35.31 -37.35
CA GLY A 21 0.67 34.29 -36.43
C GLY A 21 0.39 34.76 -35.01
N LEU A 22 0.18 36.06 -34.76
CA LEU A 22 0.14 36.62 -33.39
C LEU A 22 -0.88 35.92 -32.46
N THR A 23 -1.95 35.34 -33.01
CA THR A 23 -2.93 34.54 -32.25
C THR A 23 -2.46 33.09 -32.08
N GLY A 24 -1.95 32.46 -33.13
CA GLY A 24 -1.47 31.07 -33.13
C GLY A 24 -0.21 30.88 -32.28
N THR A 25 0.77 31.77 -32.40
CA THR A 25 1.99 31.77 -31.60
C THR A 25 1.67 31.99 -30.12
N LYS A 26 0.70 32.85 -29.79
CA LYS A 26 0.22 32.99 -28.41
C LYS A 26 -0.36 31.68 -27.90
N ILE A 27 -1.24 31.02 -28.67
CA ILE A 27 -1.83 29.73 -28.28
C ILE A 27 -0.73 28.67 -28.08
N ILE A 28 0.25 28.59 -28.98
CA ILE A 28 1.39 27.68 -28.87
C ILE A 28 2.22 28.00 -27.61
N LEU A 29 2.47 29.28 -27.33
CA LEU A 29 3.19 29.71 -26.12
C LEU A 29 2.44 29.33 -24.83
N TRP A 30 1.12 29.48 -24.82
CA TRP A 30 0.25 29.07 -23.71
C TRP A 30 0.25 27.55 -23.50
N LEU A 31 0.15 26.77 -24.57
CA LEU A 31 0.21 25.30 -24.50
C LEU A 31 1.56 24.81 -23.98
N LEU A 32 2.65 25.42 -24.44
CA LEU A 32 4.00 25.09 -23.99
C LEU A 32 4.20 25.44 -22.51
N ALA A 33 3.70 26.60 -22.06
CA ALA A 33 3.72 26.98 -20.65
C ALA A 33 2.94 25.99 -19.77
N ILE A 34 1.73 25.58 -20.17
CA ILE A 34 0.93 24.58 -19.43
C ILE A 34 1.64 23.23 -19.39
N THR A 35 2.32 22.84 -20.47
CA THR A 35 3.06 21.57 -20.56
C THR A 35 4.23 21.57 -19.57
N ILE A 36 5.00 22.65 -19.52
CA ILE A 36 6.12 22.80 -18.56
C ILE A 36 5.60 22.80 -17.12
N VAL A 37 4.53 23.54 -16.83
CA VAL A 37 3.93 23.57 -15.49
C VAL A 37 3.40 22.19 -15.10
N SER A 38 2.71 21.49 -16.00
CA SER A 38 2.17 20.14 -15.75
C SER A 38 3.29 19.13 -15.54
N PHE A 39 4.38 19.24 -16.30
CA PHE A 39 5.56 18.39 -16.13
C PHE A 39 6.25 18.66 -14.80
N ALA A 40 6.41 19.92 -14.40
CA ALA A 40 6.98 20.30 -13.11
C ALA A 40 6.10 19.88 -11.92
N VAL A 41 4.77 19.96 -12.04
CA VAL A 41 3.82 19.47 -11.03
C VAL A 41 3.86 17.94 -10.96
N GLY A 42 3.89 17.25 -12.11
CA GLY A 42 4.03 15.79 -12.17
C GLY A 42 5.36 15.30 -11.58
N PHE A 43 6.47 15.96 -11.91
CA PHE A 43 7.78 15.68 -11.30
C PHE A 43 7.86 16.10 -9.84
N GLY A 44 7.18 17.17 -9.43
CA GLY A 44 7.10 17.59 -8.03
C GLY A 44 6.38 16.56 -7.18
N ILE A 45 5.25 16.04 -7.67
CA ILE A 45 4.55 14.90 -7.04
C ILE A 45 5.49 13.69 -7.02
N LEU A 46 6.16 13.38 -8.13
CA LEU A 46 7.06 12.23 -8.24
C LEU A 46 8.26 12.32 -7.27
N ALA A 47 8.85 13.51 -7.10
CA ALA A 47 9.98 13.76 -6.22
C ALA A 47 9.59 13.71 -4.74
N ILE A 48 8.37 14.13 -4.38
CA ILE A 48 7.83 13.97 -3.02
C ILE A 48 7.53 12.50 -2.75
N THR A 49 7.09 11.71 -3.75
CA THR A 49 6.92 10.26 -3.61
C THR A 49 8.22 9.45 -3.68
N GLY A 50 9.29 9.97 -4.29
CA GLY A 50 10.58 9.28 -4.43
C GLY A 50 11.45 9.31 -3.16
N ALA A 51 11.16 10.23 -2.23
CA ALA A 51 11.80 10.29 -0.91
C ALA A 51 11.14 9.35 0.13
N LEU A 52 10.04 8.68 -0.26
CA LEU A 52 9.43 7.63 0.56
C LEU A 52 10.03 6.29 0.13
N SER A 53 11.21 5.98 0.69
CA SER A 53 11.68 4.60 0.76
C SER A 53 10.53 3.70 1.24
N PRO A 54 10.23 2.59 0.55
CA PRO A 54 9.12 1.72 0.88
C PRO A 54 9.52 0.85 2.08
N THR A 55 9.43 1.42 3.28
CA THR A 55 9.33 0.68 4.52
C THR A 55 8.07 1.15 5.22
N ALA A 56 7.14 0.21 5.38
CA ALA A 56 5.83 0.32 5.99
C ALA A 56 4.70 0.94 5.13
N GLY A 57 3.73 0.09 4.79
CA GLY A 57 2.33 0.51 4.61
C GLY A 57 1.89 0.81 3.19
N HIS A 58 1.68 -0.25 2.40
CA HIS A 58 0.81 -0.17 1.22
C HIS A 58 -0.60 0.29 1.60
N SER A 59 -1.12 1.31 0.92
CA SER A 59 -2.39 1.28 0.16
C SER A 59 -3.05 2.67 0.12
N GLY A 60 -2.58 3.50 -0.81
CA GLY A 60 -3.30 4.68 -1.26
C GLY A 60 -4.14 4.33 -2.48
N SER A 61 -5.32 3.76 -2.27
CA SER A 61 -6.38 3.66 -3.29
C SER A 61 -7.58 4.48 -2.82
N PRO A 62 -8.14 5.38 -3.66
CA PRO A 62 -9.27 6.24 -3.27
C PRO A 62 -10.60 5.49 -3.13
N PHE A 63 -10.60 4.16 -3.30
CA PHE A 63 -11.77 3.29 -3.09
C PHE A 63 -11.71 2.47 -1.80
N PHE A 64 -10.61 2.50 -1.04
CA PHE A 64 -10.57 1.82 0.24
C PHE A 64 -10.99 2.78 1.36
N MET A 65 -12.29 2.78 1.67
CA MET A 65 -12.67 2.87 3.07
C MET A 65 -12.00 1.67 3.76
N VAL A 66 -10.79 1.86 4.28
CA VAL A 66 -10.26 0.95 5.29
C VAL A 66 -11.19 1.17 6.48
N HIS A 67 -12.25 0.36 6.55
CA HIS A 67 -12.83 0.03 7.84
C HIS A 67 -11.65 -0.33 8.71
N THR A 68 -11.39 0.48 9.74
CA THR A 68 -10.27 0.29 10.65
C THR A 68 -10.57 -0.99 11.41
N ALA A 69 -10.19 -2.13 10.82
CA ALA A 69 -10.30 -3.41 11.46
C ALA A 69 -9.26 -3.40 12.58
N ALA A 70 -9.73 -3.55 13.81
CA ALA A 70 -8.85 -3.75 14.93
C ALA A 70 -8.19 -5.13 14.76
N GLN A 71 -6.86 -5.15 14.81
CA GLN A 71 -6.07 -6.36 14.72
C GLN A 71 -5.60 -6.74 16.13
N ASN A 72 -5.81 -8.00 16.51
CA ASN A 72 -5.32 -8.55 17.76
C ASN A 72 -4.53 -9.84 17.48
N THR A 73 -3.31 -9.89 17.99
CA THR A 73 -2.45 -11.07 17.90
C THR A 73 -2.23 -11.64 19.29
N THR A 74 -2.58 -12.91 19.46
CA THR A 74 -2.43 -13.65 20.72
C THR A 74 -1.58 -14.89 20.49
N THR A 75 -0.50 -15.02 21.26
CA THR A 75 0.39 -16.19 21.23
C THR A 75 0.14 -17.04 22.45
N PHE A 76 0.00 -18.35 22.23
CA PHE A 76 -0.20 -19.33 23.29
C PHE A 76 1.09 -20.11 23.51
N ALA A 77 1.61 -20.07 24.74
CA ALA A 77 2.81 -20.81 25.11
C ALA A 77 2.51 -22.31 25.23
N LEU A 78 3.54 -23.14 25.00
CA LEU A 78 3.41 -24.60 25.10
C LEU A 78 3.28 -25.08 26.56
N GLU A 79 3.64 -24.28 27.56
CA GLU A 79 3.50 -24.54 29.01
C GLU A 79 3.94 -25.95 29.48
N GLY A 80 4.94 -26.55 28.83
CA GLY A 80 5.41 -27.90 29.14
C GLY A 80 4.53 -29.04 28.62
N ALA A 81 3.50 -28.73 27.84
CA ALA A 81 2.74 -29.71 27.08
C ALA A 81 3.59 -30.30 25.95
N THR A 82 3.40 -31.59 25.67
CA THR A 82 4.06 -32.28 24.56
C THR A 82 3.20 -32.30 23.30
N ALA A 83 1.91 -32.03 23.45
CA ALA A 83 0.94 -32.00 22.36
C ALA A 83 -0.06 -30.87 22.56
N GLY A 84 -0.67 -30.47 21.45
CA GLY A 84 -1.65 -29.41 21.40
C GLY A 84 -2.96 -29.86 20.79
N SER A 85 -4.08 -29.41 21.34
CA SER A 85 -5.41 -29.52 20.77
C SER A 85 -5.96 -28.11 20.58
N VAL A 86 -6.36 -27.76 19.37
CA VAL A 86 -6.92 -26.45 19.05
C VAL A 86 -8.33 -26.67 18.51
N GLU A 87 -9.31 -26.04 19.15
CA GLU A 87 -10.70 -26.01 18.73
C GLU A 87 -11.07 -24.58 18.33
N ILE A 88 -11.51 -24.42 17.09
CA ILE A 88 -11.88 -23.12 16.52
C ILE A 88 -13.35 -23.19 16.12
N THR A 89 -14.17 -22.38 16.77
CA THR A 89 -15.57 -22.16 16.38
C THR A 89 -15.67 -20.77 15.77
N MET A 90 -16.03 -20.70 14.49
CA MET A 90 -16.17 -19.45 13.73
C MET A 90 -17.58 -19.35 13.19
N GLY A 91 -18.27 -18.25 13.47
CA GLY A 91 -19.62 -18.03 12.94
C GLY A 91 -19.62 -17.57 11.48
N ALA A 92 -18.79 -16.57 11.14
CA ALA A 92 -18.67 -16.05 9.77
C ALA A 92 -17.29 -15.39 9.56
N GLY A 93 -16.77 -15.46 8.33
CA GLY A 93 -15.50 -14.81 7.96
C GLY A 93 -14.57 -15.71 7.17
N GLU A 94 -13.28 -15.35 7.20
CA GLU A 94 -12.20 -16.10 6.57
C GLU A 94 -11.29 -16.73 7.64
N LEU A 95 -10.98 -18.02 7.48
CA LEU A 95 -10.03 -18.73 8.33
C LEU A 95 -8.79 -19.10 7.51
N LEU A 96 -7.63 -18.64 7.96
CA LEU A 96 -6.33 -19.01 7.41
C LEU A 96 -5.54 -19.79 8.46
N VAL A 97 -5.15 -21.02 8.14
CA VAL A 97 -4.35 -21.88 9.02
C VAL A 97 -3.05 -22.21 8.30
N HIS A 98 -1.92 -21.93 8.97
CA HIS A 98 -0.60 -22.29 8.50
C HIS A 98 0.23 -22.91 9.62
N GLY A 99 1.21 -23.72 9.24
CA GLY A 99 2.22 -24.21 10.16
C GLY A 99 3.29 -23.15 10.48
N GLY A 100 4.23 -23.50 11.36
CA GLY A 100 5.38 -22.65 11.68
C GLY A 100 5.16 -21.69 12.85
N ALA A 101 4.41 -22.11 13.88
CA ALA A 101 4.29 -21.36 15.12
C ALA A 101 5.69 -21.05 15.72
N PRO A 102 5.86 -19.90 16.39
CA PRO A 102 7.11 -19.53 17.04
C PRO A 102 7.64 -20.62 17.99
N PRO A 103 8.97 -20.77 18.14
CA PRO A 103 9.55 -21.74 19.09
C PRO A 103 9.02 -21.52 20.52
N GLY A 104 8.56 -22.59 21.16
CA GLY A 104 8.00 -22.51 22.53
C GLY A 104 6.52 -22.09 22.60
N SER A 105 5.87 -21.88 21.45
CA SER A 105 4.44 -21.65 21.35
C SER A 105 3.73 -22.84 20.69
N ILE A 106 2.47 -23.06 21.08
CA ILE A 106 1.58 -24.04 20.46
C ILE A 106 0.84 -23.44 19.27
N MET A 107 0.47 -22.16 19.36
CA MET A 107 -0.30 -21.46 18.34
C MET A 107 -0.06 -19.96 18.46
N GLU A 108 -0.05 -19.28 17.32
CA GLU A 108 -0.22 -17.84 17.21
C GLU A 108 -1.53 -17.59 16.46
N SER A 109 -2.41 -16.78 17.04
CA SER A 109 -3.68 -16.38 16.41
C SER A 109 -3.63 -14.89 16.12
N GLY A 110 -3.89 -14.53 14.86
CA GLY A 110 -4.08 -13.15 14.43
C GLY A 110 -5.53 -12.96 13.97
N VAL A 111 -6.25 -12.06 14.61
CA VAL A 111 -7.67 -11.80 14.32
C VAL A 111 -7.85 -10.35 13.94
N SER A 112 -8.57 -10.12 12.85
CA SER A 112 -8.96 -8.78 12.41
C SER A 112 -10.48 -8.68 12.47
N TYR A 113 -11.00 -7.68 13.18
CA TYR A 113 -12.45 -7.48 13.35
C TYR A 113 -12.82 -6.01 13.20
N THR A 114 -14.03 -5.73 12.70
CA THR A 114 -14.47 -4.34 12.47
C THR A 114 -15.18 -3.73 13.68
N ALA A 115 -15.70 -4.55 14.59
CA ALA A 115 -16.43 -4.13 15.78
C ALA A 115 -15.85 -4.83 17.02
N PRO A 116 -15.61 -4.12 18.15
CA PRO A 116 -15.03 -4.71 19.36
C PRO A 116 -15.80 -5.90 19.92
N GLU A 117 -17.13 -5.92 19.76
CA GLU A 117 -17.99 -7.01 20.17
C GLU A 117 -17.83 -8.30 19.35
N TRP A 118 -17.07 -8.26 18.24
CA TRP A 118 -16.68 -9.44 17.45
C TRP A 118 -15.33 -10.00 17.87
N GLN A 119 -14.74 -9.47 18.95
CA GLN A 119 -13.52 -10.02 19.49
C GLN A 119 -13.76 -11.48 19.95
N PRO A 120 -12.94 -12.43 19.50
CA PRO A 120 -13.11 -13.82 19.89
C PRO A 120 -12.74 -14.05 21.35
N GLU A 121 -13.43 -15.00 21.95
CA GLU A 121 -13.17 -15.48 23.30
C GLU A 121 -12.18 -16.64 23.25
N TYR A 122 -11.21 -16.60 24.17
CA TYR A 122 -10.17 -17.62 24.29
C TYR A 122 -10.28 -18.32 25.64
N SER A 123 -10.24 -19.65 25.61
CA SER A 123 -10.12 -20.49 26.80
C SER A 123 -8.94 -21.43 26.63
N GLN A 124 -8.13 -21.56 27.68
CA GLN A 124 -6.94 -22.41 27.69
C GLN A 124 -6.97 -23.37 28.87
N SER A 125 -6.63 -24.62 28.64
CA SER A 125 -6.53 -25.63 29.70
C SER A 125 -5.43 -26.64 29.39
N ALA A 126 -4.62 -26.97 30.39
CA ALA A 126 -3.59 -27.99 30.30
C ALA A 126 -4.01 -29.22 31.10
N ALA A 127 -4.17 -30.37 30.44
CA ALA A 127 -4.53 -31.63 31.09
C ALA A 127 -3.69 -32.78 30.53
N GLY A 128 -3.01 -33.52 31.41
CA GLY A 128 -2.28 -34.73 31.01
C GLY A 128 -1.16 -34.52 29.99
N GLY A 129 -0.52 -33.34 29.96
CA GLY A 129 0.53 -33.01 28.99
C GLY A 129 0.00 -32.55 27.61
N ILE A 130 -1.32 -32.36 27.48
CA ILE A 130 -1.96 -31.79 26.30
C ILE A 130 -2.48 -30.40 26.66
N MET A 131 -2.10 -29.40 25.87
CA MET A 131 -2.63 -28.05 25.96
C MET A 131 -3.83 -27.92 25.01
N THR A 132 -4.99 -27.61 25.56
CA THR A 132 -6.23 -27.39 24.81
C THR A 132 -6.53 -25.90 24.74
N ILE A 133 -6.67 -25.38 23.53
CA ILE A 133 -7.05 -23.99 23.27
C ILE A 133 -8.37 -23.99 22.53
N ILE A 134 -9.35 -23.27 23.08
CA ILE A 134 -10.66 -23.08 22.46
C ILE A 134 -10.77 -21.61 22.09
N MET A 135 -10.98 -21.34 20.81
CA MET A 135 -11.25 -20.02 20.26
C MET A 135 -12.69 -20.00 19.75
N THR A 136 -13.49 -19.07 20.27
CA THR A 136 -14.89 -18.88 19.83
C THR A 136 -15.06 -17.47 19.28
N ASP A 137 -15.34 -17.38 17.98
CA ASP A 137 -15.74 -16.15 17.32
C ASP A 137 -17.28 -16.10 17.22
N PRO A 138 -17.94 -15.07 17.81
CA PRO A 138 -19.39 -14.96 17.83
C PRO A 138 -20.04 -14.75 16.45
N GLY A 139 -19.27 -14.38 15.40
CA GLY A 139 -19.70 -14.32 14.00
C GLY A 139 -21.03 -13.60 13.75
N LYS A 140 -21.03 -12.28 13.86
CA LYS A 140 -22.21 -11.43 13.63
C LYS A 140 -22.14 -10.62 12.35
#